data_AF-A0A225UF73-F1
#
_entry.id   AF-A0A225UF73-F1
#
_cell.length_a   1.000
_cell.length_b   1.000
_cell.length_c   1.000
_cell.angle_alpha   90.00
_cell.angle_beta   90.00
_cell.angle_gamma   90.00
#
_symmetry.space_group_name_H-M   'P 1'
#
loop_
_entity.id
_entity.type
_entity.pdbx_description
1 polymer ?
#
loop_
_entity_poly.entity_id
_entity_poly.type
_entity_poly.pdbx_seq_one_letter_code
_entity_poly.pdbx_strand_id
1 'polypeptide(L)'
;KTGISIRSYAEATLSTTRSQHLSDSAVQVRIEESEQATLCTTLSNRPLNSKRKYTGYQDEFMVWCNKHQFFDGGTVTKGKLHLFLTERDVGREAKKKKARLLEAQPCVDCGVVNHL
;
A
#
# COMPACT_ATOMS: atom_id res chain seq x y z
N LYS A 1 58.96 -22.04 13.25
CA LYS A 1 58.21 -20.90 12.66
C LYS A 1 57.34 -21.48 11.55
N THR A 2 56.05 -21.67 11.83
CA THR A 2 55.11 -22.27 10.87
C THR A 2 54.54 -21.14 10.01
N GLY A 3 54.91 -21.09 8.73
CA GLY A 3 54.44 -20.06 7.79
C GLY A 3 53.11 -20.48 7.17
N ILE A 4 52.08 -19.67 7.34
CA ILE A 4 50.79 -19.87 6.67
C ILE A 4 50.98 -19.53 5.19
N SER A 5 50.63 -20.48 4.31
CA SER A 5 50.77 -20.33 2.86
C SER A 5 49.81 -19.29 2.31
N ILE A 6 50.33 -18.46 1.41
CA ILE A 6 49.57 -17.38 0.79
C ILE A 6 48.33 -17.90 0.03
N ARG A 7 48.45 -19.07 -0.60
CA ARG A 7 47.34 -19.67 -1.34
C ARG A 7 46.23 -20.19 -0.41
N SER A 8 46.61 -20.70 0.76
CA SER A 8 45.65 -21.27 1.72
C SER A 8 44.75 -20.21 2.35
N TYR A 9 45.27 -19.01 2.61
CA TYR A 9 44.40 -17.92 3.09
C TYR A 9 43.39 -17.52 2.02
N ALA A 10 43.80 -17.47 0.74
CA ALA A 10 42.95 -16.98 -0.34
C ALA A 10 41.79 -17.96 -0.61
N GLU A 11 42.07 -19.26 -0.59
CA GLU A 11 41.05 -20.31 -0.70
C GLU A 11 40.08 -20.30 0.49
N ALA A 12 40.57 -20.07 1.71
CA ALA A 12 39.72 -19.95 2.89
C ALA A 12 38.80 -18.72 2.78
N THR A 13 39.31 -17.56 2.36
CA THR A 13 38.51 -16.36 2.17
C THR A 13 37.43 -16.57 1.10
N LEU A 14 37.74 -17.19 -0.03
CA LEU A 14 36.77 -17.49 -1.09
C LEU A 14 35.71 -18.50 -0.65
N SER A 15 36.09 -19.49 0.16
CA SER A 15 35.15 -20.48 0.70
C SER A 15 34.19 -19.84 1.70
N THR A 16 34.70 -18.97 2.58
CA THR A 16 33.90 -18.22 3.55
C THR A 16 32.92 -17.27 2.85
N THR A 17 33.37 -16.47 1.87
CA THR A 17 32.49 -15.54 1.15
C THR A 17 31.42 -16.26 0.35
N ARG A 18 31.76 -17.37 -0.33
CA ARG A 18 30.79 -18.19 -1.06
C ARG A 18 29.75 -18.81 -0.12
N SER A 19 30.16 -19.29 1.05
CA SER A 19 29.23 -19.83 2.05
C SER A 19 28.31 -18.74 2.61
N GLN A 20 28.85 -17.54 2.86
CA GLN A 20 28.07 -16.38 3.34
C GLN A 20 27.05 -15.92 2.29
N HIS A 21 27.46 -15.81 1.03
CA HIS A 21 26.55 -15.42 -0.06
C HIS A 21 25.40 -16.43 -0.23
N LEU A 22 25.69 -17.73 -0.12
CA LEU A 22 24.66 -18.77 -0.17
C LEU A 22 23.72 -18.72 1.04
N SER A 23 24.22 -18.42 2.25
CA SER A 23 23.37 -18.24 3.42
C SER A 23 22.50 -16.98 3.31
N ASP A 24 23.05 -15.88 2.80
CA ASP A 24 22.30 -14.63 2.61
C ASP A 24 21.20 -14.81 1.57
N SER A 25 21.48 -15.55 0.50
CA SER A 25 20.48 -15.93 -0.51
C SER A 25 19.38 -16.81 0.07
N ALA A 26 19.70 -17.80 0.90
CA ALA A 26 18.70 -18.66 1.54
C ALA A 26 17.84 -17.90 2.56
N VAL A 27 18.43 -16.95 3.28
CA VAL A 27 17.70 -16.07 4.20
C VAL A 27 16.76 -15.15 3.42
N GLN A 28 17.21 -14.57 2.30
CA GLN A 28 16.39 -13.69 1.45
C GLN A 28 15.14 -14.41 0.91
N VAL A 29 15.28 -15.65 0.43
CA VAL A 29 14.13 -16.45 -0.05
C VAL A 29 13.11 -16.68 1.07
N ARG A 30 13.56 -17.02 2.28
CA ARG A 30 12.64 -17.21 3.43
C ARG A 30 11.90 -15.93 3.80
N ILE A 31 12.56 -14.78 3.69
CA ILE A 31 11.91 -13.47 3.93
C ILE A 31 10.81 -13.26 2.90
N GLU A 32 11.11 -13.41 1.60
CA GLU A 32 10.15 -13.24 0.51
C GLU A 32 8.96 -14.22 0.63
N GLU A 33 9.22 -15.48 0.98
CA GLU A 33 8.17 -16.47 1.24
C GLU A 33 7.27 -16.06 2.41
N SER A 34 7.87 -15.57 3.50
CA SER A 34 7.12 -15.09 4.67
C SER A 34 6.28 -13.85 4.34
N GLU A 35 6.80 -12.92 3.54
CA GLU A 35 6.07 -11.74 3.07
C GLU A 35 4.85 -12.16 2.22
N GLN A 36 5.07 -13.03 1.24
CA GLN A 36 4.00 -13.54 0.37
C GLN A 36 2.94 -14.31 1.16
N ALA A 37 3.36 -15.18 2.09
CA ALA A 37 2.44 -15.92 2.95
C ALA A 37 1.56 -14.96 3.77
N THR A 38 2.17 -13.93 4.37
CA THR A 38 1.45 -12.92 5.15
C THR A 38 0.42 -12.16 4.30
N LEU A 39 0.80 -11.75 3.09
CA LEU A 39 -0.11 -11.07 2.16
C LEU A 39 -1.28 -11.97 1.76
N CYS A 40 -1.02 -13.24 1.42
CA CYS A 40 -2.06 -14.20 1.06
C CYS A 40 -3.04 -14.47 2.21
N THR A 41 -2.53 -14.67 3.43
CA THR A 41 -3.36 -14.91 4.62
C THR A 41 -4.21 -13.69 4.95
N THR A 42 -3.65 -12.49 4.91
CA THR A 42 -4.40 -11.26 5.19
C THR A 42 -5.48 -10.96 4.16
N LEU A 43 -5.23 -11.26 2.87
CA LEU A 43 -6.25 -11.14 1.81
C LEU A 43 -7.37 -12.18 1.95
N SER A 44 -7.02 -13.41 2.33
CA SER A 44 -7.98 -14.50 2.50
C SER A 44 -8.87 -14.30 3.73
N ASN A 45 -8.30 -13.82 4.83
CA ASN A 45 -9.01 -13.61 6.09
C ASN A 45 -9.72 -12.25 6.17
N ARG A 46 -9.62 -11.41 5.15
CA ARG A 46 -10.24 -10.08 5.14
C ARG A 46 -11.77 -10.22 5.23
N PRO A 47 -12.43 -9.51 6.18
CA PRO A 47 -13.89 -9.48 6.25
C PRO A 47 -14.54 -9.15 4.91
N LEU A 48 -15.62 -9.84 4.56
CA LEU A 48 -16.27 -9.73 3.24
C LEU A 48 -16.72 -8.29 2.93
N ASN A 49 -17.23 -7.57 3.93
CA ASN A 49 -17.65 -6.17 3.79
C ASN A 49 -16.46 -5.26 3.44
N SER A 50 -15.33 -5.43 4.11
CA SER A 50 -14.08 -4.72 3.83
C SER A 50 -13.55 -5.09 2.46
N LYS A 51 -13.53 -6.38 2.09
CA LYS A 51 -13.10 -6.81 0.76
C LYS A 51 -13.90 -6.10 -0.33
N ARG A 52 -15.24 -6.19 -0.29
CA ARG A 52 -16.14 -5.53 -1.25
C ARG A 52 -15.93 -4.01 -1.32
N LYS A 53 -15.83 -3.34 -0.17
CA LYS A 53 -15.64 -1.88 -0.12
C LYS A 53 -14.32 -1.46 -0.75
N TYR A 54 -13.22 -2.11 -0.37
CA TYR A 54 -11.88 -1.75 -0.84
C TYR A 54 -11.62 -2.19 -2.29
N THR A 55 -12.24 -3.28 -2.77
CA THR A 55 -12.16 -3.66 -4.19
C THR A 55 -12.62 -2.51 -5.09
N GLY A 56 -13.73 -1.85 -4.76
CA GLY A 56 -14.18 -0.69 -5.55
C GLY A 56 -13.16 0.46 -5.60
N TYR A 57 -12.52 0.78 -4.47
CA TYR A 57 -11.48 1.81 -4.44
C TYR A 57 -10.21 1.41 -5.21
N GLN A 58 -9.83 0.13 -5.11
CA GLN A 58 -8.69 -0.42 -5.83
C GLN A 58 -8.91 -0.39 -7.34
N ASP A 59 -10.10 -0.80 -7.80
CA ASP A 59 -10.46 -0.79 -9.22
C ASP A 59 -10.47 0.65 -9.78
N GLU A 60 -11.04 1.61 -9.04
CA GLU A 60 -11.02 3.02 -9.44
C GLU A 60 -9.58 3.56 -9.56
N PHE A 61 -8.70 3.21 -8.61
CA PHE A 61 -7.29 3.59 -8.65
C PHE A 61 -6.55 2.96 -9.82
N MET A 62 -6.78 1.67 -10.10
CA MET A 62 -6.17 0.95 -11.23
C MET A 62 -6.59 1.55 -12.57
N VAL A 63 -7.88 1.82 -12.77
CA VAL A 63 -8.39 2.48 -13.97
C VAL A 63 -7.77 3.87 -14.15
N TRP A 64 -7.63 4.61 -13.05
CA TRP A 64 -6.99 5.92 -13.05
C TRP A 64 -5.50 5.83 -13.42
N CYS A 65 -4.74 4.87 -12.85
CA CYS A 65 -3.35 4.63 -13.21
C CYS A 65 -3.18 4.26 -14.69
N ASN A 66 -4.08 3.43 -15.23
CA ASN A 66 -4.07 3.06 -16.65
C ASN A 66 -4.30 4.26 -17.57
N LYS A 67 -5.17 5.20 -17.17
CA LYS A 67 -5.43 6.44 -17.91
C LYS A 67 -4.20 7.35 -17.95
N HIS A 68 -3.45 7.42 -16.84
CA HIS A 68 -2.24 8.24 -16.71
C HIS A 68 -0.96 7.56 -17.22
N GLN A 69 -1.02 6.28 -17.60
CA GLN A 69 0.08 5.51 -18.19
C GLN A 69 1.38 5.53 -17.37
N PHE A 70 1.27 5.41 -16.04
CA PHE A 70 2.46 5.36 -15.18
C PHE A 70 3.32 4.13 -15.47
N PHE A 71 4.64 4.31 -15.46
CA PHE A 71 5.62 3.26 -15.77
C PHE A 71 5.54 2.06 -14.81
N ASP A 72 5.38 2.32 -13.52
CA ASP A 72 5.18 1.33 -12.45
C ASP A 72 3.72 0.87 -12.30
N GLY A 73 2.87 1.25 -13.26
CA GLY A 73 1.48 0.81 -13.38
C GLY A 73 0.64 1.11 -12.14
N GLY A 74 0.01 0.07 -11.61
CA GLY A 74 -0.88 0.11 -10.44
C GLY A 74 -0.18 0.24 -9.08
N THR A 75 1.15 0.28 -9.06
CA THR A 75 1.91 0.39 -7.80
C THR A 75 1.52 1.68 -7.08
N VAL A 76 1.06 1.54 -5.83
CA VAL A 76 0.66 2.67 -5.00
C VAL A 76 1.92 3.35 -4.47
N THR A 77 2.11 4.61 -4.82
CA THR A 77 3.13 5.48 -4.24
C THR A 77 2.47 6.65 -3.53
N LYS A 78 3.19 7.28 -2.60
CA LYS A 78 2.69 8.48 -1.90
C LYS A 78 2.21 9.56 -2.89
N GLY A 79 3.01 9.84 -3.91
CA GLY A 79 2.70 10.84 -4.93
C GLY A 79 1.43 10.50 -5.73
N LYS A 80 1.31 9.25 -6.21
CA LYS A 80 0.12 8.81 -6.95
C LYS A 80 -1.15 8.86 -6.09
N LEU A 81 -1.07 8.41 -4.84
CA LEU A 81 -2.22 8.43 -3.95
C LEU A 81 -2.69 9.86 -3.69
N HIS A 82 -1.77 10.79 -3.44
CA HIS A 82 -2.14 12.21 -3.27
C HIS A 82 -2.79 12.78 -4.54
N LEU A 83 -2.18 12.58 -5.71
CA LEU A 83 -2.73 13.08 -6.97
C LEU A 83 -4.11 12.49 -7.28
N PHE A 84 -4.29 11.18 -7.08
CA PHE A 84 -5.57 10.49 -7.24
C PHE A 84 -6.66 11.11 -6.36
N LEU A 85 -6.39 11.31 -5.07
CA LEU A 85 -7.35 11.88 -4.13
C LEU A 85 -7.68 13.34 -4.46
N THR A 86 -6.70 14.13 -4.89
CA THR A 86 -6.94 15.51 -5.35
C THR A 86 -7.86 15.54 -6.57
N GLU A 87 -7.64 14.68 -7.57
CA GLU A 87 -8.48 14.62 -8.77
C GLU A 87 -9.88 14.03 -8.51
N ARG A 88 -9.99 13.06 -7.59
CA ARG A 88 -11.24 12.31 -7.36
C ARG A 88 -12.11 12.83 -6.22
N ASP A 89 -11.54 13.28 -5.11
CA ASP A 89 -12.31 13.65 -3.92
C ASP A 89 -12.57 15.16 -3.82
N VAL A 90 -11.69 16.00 -4.37
CA VAL A 90 -11.92 17.46 -4.42
C VAL A 90 -12.83 17.86 -5.59
N GLY A 91 -12.91 17.02 -6.64
CA GLY A 91 -13.71 17.28 -7.85
C GLY A 91 -15.02 16.51 -7.99
N ARG A 92 -15.40 15.65 -7.02
CA ARG A 92 -16.69 14.94 -7.06
C ARG A 92 -17.80 15.86 -6.57
N GLU A 93 -18.65 16.31 -7.49
CA GLU A 93 -19.98 16.84 -7.15
C GLU A 93 -20.69 15.84 -6.23
N ALA A 94 -21.03 16.27 -5.02
CA ALA A 94 -21.70 15.41 -4.05
C ALA A 94 -22.96 14.83 -4.71
N LYS A 95 -23.13 13.50 -4.67
CA LYS A 95 -24.37 12.86 -5.09
C LYS A 95 -25.51 13.53 -4.33
N LYS A 96 -26.32 14.34 -5.03
CA LYS A 96 -27.53 14.95 -4.49
C LYS A 96 -28.35 13.82 -3.88
N LYS A 97 -28.40 13.75 -2.55
CA LYS A 97 -29.32 12.84 -1.86
C LYS A 97 -30.70 13.27 -2.34
N LYS A 98 -31.46 12.35 -2.98
CA LYS A 98 -32.88 12.59 -3.17
C LYS A 98 -33.44 12.84 -1.78
N ALA A 99 -33.84 14.08 -1.51
CA ALA A 99 -34.46 14.45 -0.26
C ALA A 99 -35.65 13.51 -0.07
N ARG A 100 -35.60 12.65 0.95
CA ARG A 100 -36.86 12.17 1.51
C ARG A 100 -37.44 13.42 2.15
N LEU A 101 -38.60 13.83 1.66
CA LEU A 101 -39.47 14.83 2.25
C LEU A 101 -39.88 14.27 3.63
N LEU A 102 -38.99 14.41 4.60
CA LEU A 102 -39.30 14.27 6.02
C LEU A 102 -39.47 15.70 6.48
N GLU A 103 -40.72 16.01 6.79
CA GLU A 103 -41.21 17.31 7.19
C GLU A 103 -40.23 18.00 8.13
N ALA A 104 -39.92 19.25 7.78
CA ALA A 104 -39.06 20.11 8.56
C ALA A 104 -39.69 20.34 9.94
N GLN A 105 -39.17 19.67 10.96
CA GLN A 105 -39.23 20.15 12.32
C GLN A 105 -38.13 21.21 12.47
N PRO A 106 -38.46 22.51 12.64
CA PRO A 106 -37.44 23.50 12.90
C PRO A 106 -36.86 23.26 14.30
N CYS A 107 -35.54 23.04 14.38
CA CYS A 107 -34.86 23.12 15.66
C CYS A 107 -34.89 24.59 16.12
N VAL A 108 -35.67 24.83 17.17
CA VAL A 108 -35.60 26.09 17.90
C VAL A 108 -34.37 25.97 18.79
N ASP A 109 -33.55 27.01 18.76
CA ASP A 109 -32.39 27.26 19.61
C ASP A 109 -31.00 26.86 19.06
N CYS A 110 -30.43 27.78 18.28
CA CYS A 110 -29.02 28.15 18.36
C CYS A 110 -28.94 29.67 18.18
N GLY A 111 -29.17 30.40 19.28
CA GLY A 111 -28.89 31.83 19.34
C GLY A 111 -27.39 32.10 19.16
N VAL A 112 -27.02 32.69 18.03
CA VAL A 112 -25.77 33.47 17.90
C VAL A 112 -26.13 34.79 17.23
N VAL A 113 -26.30 35.81 18.07
CA VAL A 113 -26.32 37.22 17.68
C VAL A 113 -24.92 37.61 17.21
N ASN A 114 -24.73 37.86 15.92
CA ASN A 114 -23.55 38.55 15.43
C ASN A 114 -23.80 40.05 15.53
N HIS A 115 -23.10 40.69 16.47
CA HIS A 115 -22.83 42.13 16.46
C HIS A 115 -21.68 42.40 15.50
N LEU A 116 -21.96 43.17 14.45
CA LEU A 116 -21.01 44.09 13.80
C LEU A 116 -21.76 45.38 13.49
#